data_AF-A0A522CAV0-F1
#
_entry.id   AF-A0A522CAV0-F1
#
_cell.length_a   1.000
_cell.length_b   1.000
_cell.length_c   1.000
_cell.angle_alpha   90.00
_cell.angle_beta   90.00
_cell.angle_gamma   90.00
#
_symmetry.space_group_name_H-M   'P 1'
#
loop_
_entity.id
_entity.type
_entity.pdbx_description
1 polymer ?
#
loop_
_entity_poly.entity_id
_entity_poly.type
_entity_poly.pdbx_seq_one_letter_code
_entity_poly.pdbx_strand_id
1 'polypeptide(L)'
;MLLAPCYAHAATDSDLASAVIFVYQRIGDDSLPQSSISLDRFKEHIKELKTGGYNVLPLPKIIDALKDGETLPQKTVGITFEGAHIATLAAAMPLLDEAELPFTVFYSSDAADGGSPSQMTWKQLKDLKKDRLATLGVLPSAYA
;
A
#
# COMPACT_ATOMS: atom_id res chain seq x y z
N MET A 1 5.32 49.64 30.20
CA MET A 1 6.15 48.70 29.42
C MET A 1 5.25 47.54 29.03
N LEU A 2 4.58 47.63 27.87
CA LEU A 2 3.69 46.58 27.37
C LEU A 2 4.52 45.57 26.56
N LEU A 3 4.52 44.31 26.97
CA LEU A 3 4.99 43.19 26.16
C LEU A 3 3.89 42.84 25.15
N ALA A 4 4.19 42.98 23.86
CA ALA A 4 3.40 42.38 22.80
C ALA A 4 3.98 40.98 22.50
N PRO A 5 3.23 39.88 22.68
CA PRO A 5 3.60 38.62 22.07
C PRO A 5 2.95 38.55 20.68
N CYS A 6 3.78 38.55 19.64
CA CYS A 6 3.42 38.16 18.28
C CYS A 6 4.72 37.67 17.63
N TYR A 7 4.82 36.49 17.04
CA TYR A 7 3.81 35.72 16.33
C TYR A 7 3.99 34.22 16.62
N ALA A 8 2.88 33.48 16.61
CA ALA A 8 2.93 32.04 16.38
C ALA A 8 3.69 31.80 15.07
N HIS A 9 4.66 30.89 15.10
CA HIS A 9 5.27 30.34 13.91
C HIS A 9 4.11 29.80 13.06
N ALA A 10 3.84 30.43 11.92
CA ALA A 10 2.91 29.86 10.96
C ALA A 10 3.40 28.44 10.69
N ALA A 11 2.56 27.44 10.98
CA ALA A 11 2.80 26.11 10.45
C ALA A 11 2.95 26.30 8.94
N THR A 12 4.17 26.12 8.44
CA THR A 12 4.47 26.11 7.01
C THR A 12 3.42 25.23 6.36
N ASP A 13 2.70 25.78 5.37
CA ASP A 13 1.71 25.11 4.53
C ASP A 13 2.10 23.64 4.39
N SER A 14 1.53 22.78 5.24
CA SER A 14 1.91 21.38 5.25
C SER A 14 1.43 20.87 3.91
N ASP A 15 2.36 20.43 3.05
CA ASP A 15 2.13 19.91 1.70
C ASP A 15 0.69 19.37 1.56
N LEU A 16 -0.22 20.21 1.05
CA LEU A 16 -1.67 20.00 1.19
C LEU A 16 -2.16 18.74 0.45
N ALA A 17 -1.26 18.10 -0.30
CA ALA A 17 -1.44 16.82 -0.94
C ALA A 17 -0.18 15.95 -0.80
N SER A 18 0.04 15.35 0.37
CA SER A 18 1.12 14.36 0.57
C SER A 18 0.57 12.99 0.97
N ALA A 19 1.24 11.94 0.52
CA ALA A 19 0.95 10.56 0.86
C ALA A 19 2.22 9.75 1.02
N VAL A 20 2.18 8.73 1.90
CA VAL A 20 3.24 7.71 2.02
C VAL A 20 2.75 6.42 1.40
N ILE A 21 3.56 5.80 0.54
CA ILE A 21 3.21 4.53 -0.09
C ILE A 21 4.10 3.43 0.49
N PHE A 22 3.48 2.43 1.12
CA PHE A 22 4.18 1.22 1.54
C PHE A 22 4.24 0.21 0.40
N VAL A 23 5.42 -0.36 0.19
CA VAL A 23 5.66 -1.44 -0.77
C VAL A 23 6.08 -2.68 0.01
N TYR A 24 5.29 -3.75 -0.09
CA TYR A 24 5.61 -5.06 0.47
C TYR A 24 5.93 -6.05 -0.65
N GLN A 25 7.09 -6.69 -0.60
CA GLN A 25 7.44 -7.75 -1.53
C GLN A 25 7.11 -9.14 -0.95
N ARG A 26 7.62 -9.45 0.25
CA ARG A 26 7.38 -10.73 0.94
C ARG A 26 6.93 -10.51 2.39
N ILE A 27 6.13 -11.44 2.89
CA ILE A 27 5.69 -11.50 4.29
C ILE A 27 5.83 -12.94 4.77
N GLY A 28 6.53 -13.14 5.87
CA GLY A 28 6.72 -14.45 6.50
C GLY A 28 7.69 -15.38 5.76
N ASP A 29 8.54 -14.83 4.88
CA ASP A 29 9.57 -15.60 4.17
C ASP A 29 10.95 -15.31 4.76
N ASP A 30 11.36 -16.10 5.75
CA ASP A 30 12.64 -15.92 6.46
C ASP A 30 13.86 -16.24 5.58
N SER A 31 13.65 -16.87 4.41
CA SER A 31 14.74 -17.16 3.47
C SER A 31 15.19 -15.94 2.67
N LEU A 32 14.38 -14.89 2.63
CA LEU A 32 14.62 -13.65 1.87
C LEU A 32 14.52 -12.40 2.76
N PRO A 33 15.35 -12.26 3.81
CA PRO A 33 15.19 -11.21 4.83
C PRO A 33 15.36 -9.78 4.29
N GLN A 34 15.96 -9.60 3.12
CA GLN A 34 16.15 -8.28 2.49
C GLN A 34 14.85 -7.74 1.85
N SER A 35 13.93 -8.62 1.46
CA SER A 35 12.66 -8.29 0.81
C SER A 35 11.44 -8.78 1.58
N SER A 36 11.65 -9.27 2.81
CA SER A 36 10.63 -9.92 3.63
C SER A 36 10.57 -9.33 5.03
N ILE A 37 9.35 -9.06 5.50
CA ILE A 37 9.08 -8.81 6.92
C ILE A 37 8.38 -10.01 7.54
N SER A 38 8.48 -10.18 8.85
CA SER A 38 7.70 -11.22 9.53
C SER A 38 6.20 -10.92 9.48
N LEU A 39 5.37 -11.96 9.57
CA LEU A 39 3.92 -11.81 9.65
C LEU A 39 3.51 -10.99 10.88
N ASP A 40 4.20 -11.15 12.00
CA ASP A 40 3.90 -10.39 13.22
C ASP A 40 4.24 -8.90 13.06
N ARG A 41 5.32 -8.58 12.36
CA ARG A 41 5.63 -7.19 12.00
C ARG A 41 4.58 -6.59 11.08
N PHE A 42 4.07 -7.37 10.13
CA PHE A 42 2.95 -6.92 9.29
C PHE A 42 1.68 -6.65 10.10
N LYS A 43 1.33 -7.50 11.06
CA LYS A 43 0.21 -7.25 11.99
C LYS A 43 0.40 -5.97 12.82
N GLU A 44 1.63 -5.70 13.28
CA GLU A 44 1.95 -4.44 13.95
C GLU A 44 1.70 -3.23 13.04
N HIS A 45 2.07 -3.30 11.77
CA HIS A 45 1.78 -2.24 10.79
C HIS A 45 0.27 -2.04 10.61
N ILE A 46 -0.50 -3.12 10.45
CA ILE A 46 -1.97 -3.04 10.32
C ILE A 46 -2.58 -2.37 11.55
N LYS A 47 -2.13 -2.75 12.75
CA LYS A 47 -2.58 -2.14 14.00
C LYS A 47 -2.28 -0.64 14.02
N GLU A 48 -1.06 -0.24 13.70
CA GLU A 48 -0.66 1.17 13.65
C GLU A 48 -1.49 1.96 12.64
N LEU A 49 -1.72 1.42 11.44
CA LEU A 49 -2.55 2.07 10.42
C LEU A 49 -3.99 2.28 10.89
N LYS A 50 -4.54 1.35 11.67
CA LYS A 50 -5.91 1.47 12.23
C LYS A 50 -5.99 2.41 13.42
N THR A 51 -4.96 2.50 14.26
CA THR A 51 -5.04 3.25 15.52
C THR A 51 -4.30 4.59 15.52
N GLY A 52 -3.38 4.82 14.57
CA GLY A 52 -2.52 6.01 14.52
C GLY A 52 -3.10 7.23 13.81
N GLY A 53 -4.38 7.15 13.39
CA GLY A 53 -5.09 8.24 12.70
C GLY A 53 -4.65 8.43 11.25
N TYR A 54 -4.29 7.35 10.56
CA TYR A 54 -3.95 7.37 9.14
C TYR A 54 -5.20 7.29 8.27
N ASN A 55 -5.12 7.89 7.08
CA ASN A 55 -6.14 7.78 6.05
C ASN A 55 -5.64 6.83 4.96
N VAL A 56 -5.97 5.55 5.07
CA VAL A 56 -5.54 4.56 4.07
C VAL A 56 -6.50 4.62 2.88
N LEU A 57 -5.97 4.98 1.70
CA LEU A 57 -6.75 5.16 0.47
C LEU A 57 -6.29 4.18 -0.63
N PRO A 58 -7.18 3.75 -1.54
CA PRO A 58 -6.77 3.05 -2.75
C PRO A 58 -5.77 3.88 -3.54
N LEU A 59 -4.67 3.27 -4.01
CA LEU A 59 -3.61 3.98 -4.72
C LEU A 59 -4.13 4.80 -5.92
N PRO A 60 -5.10 4.33 -6.74
CA PRO A 60 -5.66 5.16 -7.81
C PRO A 60 -6.23 6.49 -7.31
N LYS A 61 -6.94 6.50 -6.17
CA LYS A 61 -7.49 7.75 -5.61
C LYS A 61 -6.40 8.72 -5.17
N ILE A 62 -5.30 8.20 -4.61
CA ILE A 62 -4.16 9.02 -4.22
C ILE A 62 -3.54 9.66 -5.47
N ILE A 63 -3.34 8.87 -6.53
CA ILE A 63 -2.75 9.34 -7.79
C ILE A 63 -3.65 10.39 -8.47
N ASP A 64 -4.95 10.15 -8.52
CA ASP A 64 -5.91 11.05 -9.17
C ASP A 64 -5.93 12.41 -8.44
N ALA A 65 -6.04 12.41 -7.11
CA ALA A 65 -6.01 13.64 -6.32
C ALA A 65 -4.71 14.45 -6.54
N LEU A 66 -3.55 13.77 -6.57
CA LEU A 66 -2.27 14.43 -6.83
C LEU A 66 -2.19 15.02 -8.24
N LYS A 67 -2.75 14.36 -9.25
CA LYS A 67 -2.76 14.85 -10.64
C LYS A 67 -3.70 16.03 -10.83
N ASP A 68 -4.84 16.00 -10.16
CA ASP A 68 -5.88 17.01 -10.28
C ASP A 68 -5.61 18.23 -9.39
N GLY A 69 -4.54 18.19 -8.57
CA GLY A 69 -4.19 19.26 -7.63
C GLY A 69 -5.16 19.34 -6.45
N GLU A 70 -5.87 18.26 -6.16
CA GLU A 70 -6.76 18.14 -5.01
C GLU A 70 -5.96 17.87 -3.73
N THR A 71 -6.52 18.30 -2.60
CA THR A 71 -5.92 18.04 -1.29
C THR A 71 -6.13 16.59 -0.86
N LEU A 72 -5.15 16.02 -0.17
CA LEU A 72 -5.29 14.72 0.49
C LEU A 72 -5.54 14.90 1.99
N PRO A 73 -6.29 13.98 2.62
CA PRO A 73 -6.33 13.94 4.08
C PRO A 73 -4.92 13.87 4.68
N GLN A 74 -4.71 14.55 5.80
CA GLN A 74 -3.45 14.44 6.55
C GLN A 74 -3.16 12.97 6.88
N LYS A 75 -1.87 12.58 6.84
CA LYS A 75 -1.43 11.19 7.06
C LYS A 75 -2.06 10.19 6.08
N THR A 76 -2.18 10.55 4.80
CA THR A 76 -2.64 9.63 3.76
C THR A 76 -1.59 8.53 3.51
N VAL A 77 -2.05 7.27 3.44
CA VAL A 77 -1.21 6.10 3.19
C VAL A 77 -1.80 5.25 2.06
N GLY A 78 -0.95 4.76 1.16
CA GLY A 78 -1.29 3.69 0.22
C GLY A 78 -0.54 2.40 0.55
N ILE A 79 -1.22 1.25 0.46
CA ILE A 79 -0.61 -0.07 0.67
C ILE A 79 -0.45 -0.75 -0.70
N THR A 80 0.75 -1.24 -0.99
CA THR A 80 1.04 -1.94 -2.24
C THR A 80 1.81 -3.23 -2.01
N PHE A 81 1.56 -4.21 -2.86
CA PHE A 81 2.27 -5.48 -2.92
C PHE A 81 2.94 -5.60 -4.28
N GLU A 82 4.26 -5.81 -4.28
CA GLU A 82 5.04 -5.95 -5.49
C GLU A 82 5.33 -7.42 -5.81
N GLY A 83 5.30 -7.78 -7.10
CA GLY A 83 5.60 -9.13 -7.59
C GLY A 83 4.45 -10.13 -7.54
N ALA A 84 3.28 -9.75 -6.98
CA ALA A 84 2.08 -10.58 -6.90
C ALA A 84 2.33 -12.00 -6.33
N HIS A 85 3.14 -12.10 -5.27
CA HIS A 85 3.50 -13.38 -4.68
C HIS A 85 2.30 -14.03 -3.96
N ILE A 86 1.97 -15.27 -4.35
CA ILE A 86 0.80 -15.99 -3.84
C ILE A 86 0.87 -16.17 -2.33
N ALA A 87 2.01 -16.63 -1.80
CA ALA A 87 2.18 -16.87 -0.37
C ALA A 87 2.04 -15.58 0.46
N THR A 88 2.60 -14.48 -0.04
CA THR A 88 2.51 -13.16 0.60
C THR A 88 1.07 -12.66 0.65
N LEU A 89 0.34 -12.73 -0.46
CA LEU A 89 -1.05 -12.29 -0.52
C LEU A 89 -1.98 -13.22 0.28
N ALA A 90 -1.74 -14.52 0.29
CA ALA A 90 -2.48 -15.47 1.12
C ALA A 90 -2.35 -15.16 2.62
N ALA A 91 -1.19 -14.68 3.06
CA ALA A 91 -0.98 -14.28 4.45
C ALA A 91 -1.56 -12.88 4.76
N ALA A 92 -1.45 -11.94 3.82
CA ALA A 92 -1.80 -10.53 4.06
C ALA A 92 -3.29 -10.21 3.86
N MET A 93 -3.93 -10.76 2.83
CA MET A 93 -5.28 -10.38 2.43
C MET A 93 -6.33 -10.57 3.55
N PRO A 94 -6.35 -11.68 4.32
CA PRO A 94 -7.31 -11.82 5.41
C PRO A 94 -7.20 -10.72 6.47
N LEU A 95 -5.97 -10.29 6.78
CA LEU A 95 -5.71 -9.23 7.76
C LEU A 95 -6.12 -7.85 7.24
N LEU A 96 -5.94 -7.61 5.93
CA LEU A 96 -6.38 -6.39 5.27
C LEU A 96 -7.90 -6.31 5.16
N ASP A 97 -8.58 -7.42 4.88
CA ASP A 97 -10.04 -7.49 4.83
C ASP A 97 -10.66 -7.25 6.21
N GLU A 98 -10.14 -7.91 7.26
CA GLU A 98 -10.57 -7.68 8.65
C GLU A 98 -10.37 -6.21 9.07
N ALA A 99 -9.27 -5.60 8.62
CA ALA A 99 -8.97 -4.19 8.91
C ALA A 99 -9.69 -3.21 7.96
N GLU A 100 -10.36 -3.69 6.92
CA GLU A 100 -10.94 -2.89 5.83
C GLU A 100 -9.96 -1.93 5.15
N LEU A 101 -8.72 -2.36 4.97
CA LEU A 101 -7.66 -1.54 4.40
C LEU A 101 -7.49 -1.82 2.90
N PRO A 102 -7.66 -0.80 2.03
CA PRO A 102 -7.47 -0.98 0.60
C PRO A 102 -6.00 -1.19 0.25
N PHE A 103 -5.74 -1.97 -0.80
CA PHE A 103 -4.39 -2.28 -1.26
C PHE A 103 -4.30 -2.41 -2.78
N THR A 104 -3.08 -2.34 -3.30
CA THR A 104 -2.79 -2.49 -4.73
C THR A 104 -1.81 -3.64 -4.93
N VAL A 105 -2.10 -4.54 -5.88
CA VAL A 105 -1.16 -5.59 -6.28
C VAL A 105 -0.54 -5.24 -7.62
N PHE A 106 0.78 -5.15 -7.64
CA PHE A 106 1.60 -4.97 -8.83
C PHE A 106 2.08 -6.34 -9.32
N TYR A 107 1.74 -6.67 -10.57
CA TYR A 107 2.09 -7.94 -11.20
C TYR A 107 2.89 -7.73 -12.49
N SER A 108 3.69 -8.72 -12.87
CA SER A 108 4.34 -8.81 -14.17
C SER A 108 3.52 -9.71 -15.09
N SER A 109 3.33 -9.31 -16.35
CA SER A 109 2.56 -10.08 -17.33
C SER A 109 3.22 -11.42 -17.66
N ASP A 110 4.55 -11.47 -17.77
CA ASP A 110 5.28 -12.69 -18.13
C ASP A 110 5.16 -13.75 -17.04
N ALA A 111 5.12 -13.35 -15.77
CA ALA A 111 4.86 -14.25 -14.65
C ALA A 111 3.45 -14.87 -14.72
N ALA A 112 2.46 -14.05 -15.09
CA ALA A 112 1.07 -14.49 -15.24
C ALA A 112 0.87 -15.37 -16.48
N ASP A 113 1.58 -15.09 -17.58
CA ASP A 113 1.59 -15.87 -18.83
C ASP A 113 2.34 -17.20 -18.66
N GLY A 114 3.51 -17.16 -18.04
CA GLY A 114 4.39 -18.31 -17.85
C GLY A 114 3.93 -19.31 -16.78
N GLY A 115 2.87 -18.99 -16.04
CA GLY A 115 2.30 -19.88 -15.02
C GLY A 115 3.22 -20.11 -13.83
N SER A 116 3.94 -19.07 -13.39
CA SER A 116 4.82 -19.14 -12.22
C SER A 116 4.09 -19.74 -11.00
N PRO A 117 4.65 -20.74 -10.30
CA PRO A 117 3.99 -21.35 -9.14
C PRO A 117 3.99 -20.42 -7.92
N SER A 118 4.82 -19.38 -7.91
CA SER A 118 4.99 -18.47 -6.76
C SER A 118 4.28 -17.13 -6.93
N GLN A 119 3.80 -16.82 -8.13
CA GLN A 119 3.15 -15.54 -8.47
C GLN A 119 1.75 -15.79 -9.04
N MET A 120 0.87 -14.79 -8.93
CA MET A 120 -0.53 -14.96 -9.34
C MET A 120 -0.68 -15.22 -10.84
N THR A 121 -1.49 -16.22 -11.17
CA THR A 121 -1.96 -16.49 -12.53
C THR A 121 -2.99 -15.45 -13.00
N TRP A 122 -3.23 -15.36 -14.31
CA TRP A 122 -4.33 -14.56 -14.86
C TRP A 122 -5.69 -14.84 -14.25
N LYS A 123 -5.98 -16.11 -13.92
CA LYS A 123 -7.24 -16.47 -13.26
C LYS A 123 -7.31 -15.81 -11.87
N GLN A 124 -6.26 -15.93 -11.08
CA GLN A 124 -6.21 -15.35 -9.74
C GLN A 124 -6.26 -13.81 -9.79
N LEU A 125 -5.58 -13.17 -10.75
CA LEU A 125 -5.65 -11.71 -10.93
C LEU A 125 -7.08 -11.25 -11.30
N LYS A 126 -7.77 -11.99 -12.18
CA LYS A 126 -9.18 -11.72 -12.52
C LYS A 126 -10.13 -11.92 -11.33
N ASP A 127 -9.84 -12.88 -10.47
CA ASP A 127 -10.60 -13.10 -9.25
C ASP A 127 -10.32 -11.99 -8.21
N LEU A 128 -9.05 -11.60 -8.03
CA LEU A 128 -8.66 -10.49 -7.15
C LEU A 128 -9.27 -9.15 -7.57
N LYS A 129 -9.43 -8.89 -8.87
CA LYS A 129 -10.10 -7.68 -9.37
C LYS A 129 -11.55 -7.52 -8.87
N LYS A 130 -12.19 -8.61 -8.41
CA LYS A 130 -13.56 -8.58 -7.87
C LYS A 130 -13.59 -8.20 -6.38
N ASP A 131 -12.44 -8.22 -5.71
CA ASP A 131 -12.31 -7.79 -4.33
C ASP A 131 -12.52 -6.27 -4.23
N ARG A 132 -13.32 -5.84 -3.26
CA ARG A 132 -13.68 -4.41 -3.07
C ARG A 132 -12.49 -3.56 -2.59
N LEU A 133 -11.51 -4.18 -1.93
CA LEU A 133 -10.34 -3.53 -1.34
C LEU A 133 -9.13 -3.55 -2.29
N ALA A 134 -9.11 -4.46 -3.26
CA ALA A 134 -7.97 -4.65 -4.13
C ALA A 134 -8.05 -3.81 -5.42
N THR A 135 -6.91 -3.24 -5.79
CA THR A 135 -6.67 -2.70 -7.13
C THR A 135 -5.45 -3.36 -7.76
N LEU A 136 -5.31 -3.26 -9.08
CA LEU A 136 -4.20 -3.87 -9.82
C LEU A 136 -3.35 -2.80 -10.50
N GLY A 137 -2.03 -2.94 -10.37
CA GLY A 137 -1.03 -2.20 -11.13
C GLY A 137 -0.17 -3.17 -11.95
N VAL A 138 0.50 -2.67 -12.99
CA VAL A 138 1.38 -3.50 -13.83
C VAL A 138 2.82 -3.06 -13.64
N LEU A 139 3.71 -4.04 -13.54
CA LEU A 139 5.18 -3.87 -13.60
C LEU A 139 5.64 -4.04 -15.06
N PRO A 140 6.93 -3.80 -15.37
CA PRO A 140 7.50 -4.30 -16.62
C PRO A 140 7.18 -5.78 -16.85
N SER A 141 7.19 -6.21 -18.12
CA SER A 141 6.71 -7.55 -18.50
C SER A 141 7.41 -8.64 -17.70
N ALA A 142 8.72 -8.50 -17.47
CA ALA A 142 9.51 -9.34 -16.60
C ALA A 142 9.68 -8.74 -15.20
N TYR A 143 9.58 -9.58 -14.18
CA TYR A 143 9.93 -9.30 -12.80
C TYR A 143 11.04 -10.26 -12.39
N ALA A 144 12.21 -9.73 -12.03
CA ALA A 144 13.43 -10.49 -11.72
C ALA A 144 13.77 -10.38 -10.23
#